data_AF-A0A357AYE5-F1
#
_entry.id   AF-A0A357AYE5-F1
#
_cell.length_a   1.000
_cell.length_b   1.000
_cell.length_c   1.000
_cell.angle_alpha   90.00
_cell.angle_beta   90.00
_cell.angle_gamma   90.00
#
_symmetry.space_group_name_H-M   'P 1'
#
loop_
_entity.id
_entity.type
_entity.pdbx_description
1 polymer ?
#
loop_
_entity_poly.entity_id
_entity_poly.type
_entity_poly.pdbx_seq_one_letter_code
_entity_poly.pdbx_strand_id
1 'polypeptide(L)'
;MLKRTVRTIFAAALAALLILNAGVFAVGDGTGPAAYTNSMTLAKGFTYQNDISYTPAGRRVETFMLENAAGSPVYPIVLACDTIYGGMTITQIINYARAQGYHVVGSVNADFGYWDTRIPCGMVVEDGIYKSSPEGNNAIAFSEGGAFTSFMPEVNITLQNETAGESVSLTHYNKTRSDGGGLYLYSEDFSTVSTRTTTDGWFVRFKVLEGEMSVSGRMTLEVAELIDGQYNSLVIGKDNLILTAADASELQSEFEKFSVGDRVTLTTACTDEKLASAQWISGCGNILVSEGGVFHSEWWDSTITDVNPRTAIGIKADGTLVYYVMDGRTTASRGSTLSQLAQDMISMGCIYAVNMDGGGSTE
;
A
#
# COMPACT_ATOMS: atom_id res chain seq x y z
N MET A 1 -64.16 -11.81 -14.64
CA MET A 1 -63.28 -12.05 -13.46
C MET A 1 -61.92 -12.64 -13.83
N LEU A 2 -61.84 -13.64 -14.72
CA LEU A 2 -60.60 -14.38 -15.04
C LEU A 2 -59.41 -13.52 -15.54
N LYS A 3 -59.66 -12.46 -16.33
CA LYS A 3 -58.59 -11.58 -16.86
C LYS A 3 -57.92 -10.67 -15.81
N ARG A 4 -58.59 -10.39 -14.68
CA ARG A 4 -58.02 -9.58 -13.60
C ARG A 4 -57.08 -10.43 -12.74
N THR A 5 -57.47 -11.66 -12.45
CA THR A 5 -56.69 -12.61 -11.63
C THR A 5 -55.37 -13.02 -12.28
N VAL A 6 -55.34 -13.21 -13.61
CA VAL A 6 -54.10 -13.57 -14.33
C VAL A 6 -53.08 -12.42 -14.36
N ARG A 7 -53.53 -11.16 -14.42
CA ARG A 7 -52.62 -9.98 -14.34
C ARG A 7 -52.00 -9.82 -12.96
N THR A 8 -52.75 -10.11 -11.89
CA THR A 8 -52.23 -10.02 -10.51
C THR A 8 -51.19 -11.11 -10.23
N ILE A 9 -51.38 -12.32 -10.77
CA ILE A 9 -50.43 -13.44 -10.61
C ILE A 9 -49.14 -13.18 -11.40
N PHE A 10 -49.21 -12.62 -12.61
CA PHE A 10 -48.02 -12.26 -13.39
C PHE A 10 -47.23 -11.10 -12.78
N ALA A 11 -47.90 -10.09 -12.21
CA ALA A 11 -47.23 -8.99 -11.52
C ALA A 11 -46.55 -9.45 -10.20
N ALA A 12 -47.19 -10.37 -9.47
CA ALA A 12 -46.60 -10.96 -8.27
C ALA A 12 -45.41 -11.89 -8.59
N ALA A 13 -45.47 -12.64 -9.70
CA ALA A 13 -44.36 -13.49 -10.14
C ALA A 13 -43.17 -12.65 -10.65
N LEU A 14 -43.41 -11.53 -11.34
CA LEU A 14 -42.35 -10.61 -11.78
C LEU A 14 -41.70 -9.86 -10.61
N ALA A 15 -42.49 -9.49 -9.60
CA ALA A 15 -41.97 -8.92 -8.35
C ALA A 15 -41.18 -9.97 -7.55
N ALA A 16 -41.63 -11.23 -7.49
CA ALA A 16 -40.89 -12.31 -6.83
C ALA A 16 -39.58 -12.67 -7.57
N LEU A 17 -39.54 -12.60 -8.90
CA LEU A 17 -38.33 -12.78 -9.70
C LEU A 17 -37.34 -11.61 -9.61
N LEU A 18 -37.82 -10.38 -9.35
CA LEU A 18 -36.96 -9.23 -9.04
C LEU A 18 -36.38 -9.29 -7.62
N ILE A 19 -37.06 -9.96 -6.69
CA ILE A 19 -36.59 -10.16 -5.30
C ILE A 19 -35.60 -11.33 -5.20
N LEU A 20 -35.61 -12.29 -6.13
CA LEU A 20 -34.73 -13.47 -6.13
C LEU A 20 -33.27 -13.20 -6.56
N ASN A 21 -32.94 -12.00 -7.03
CA ASN A 21 -31.57 -11.58 -7.32
C ASN A 21 -31.05 -10.48 -6.36
N ALA A 22 -31.83 -10.10 -5.35
CA ALA A 22 -31.29 -9.38 -4.21
C ALA A 22 -30.59 -10.42 -3.32
N GLY A 23 -29.40 -10.87 -3.73
CA GLY A 23 -28.44 -11.34 -2.74
C GLY A 23 -28.38 -10.25 -1.69
N VAL A 24 -28.78 -10.57 -0.46
CA VAL A 24 -28.62 -9.68 0.68
C VAL A 24 -27.12 -9.58 0.89
N PHE A 25 -26.47 -8.68 0.15
CA PHE A 25 -25.09 -8.30 0.39
C PHE A 25 -25.13 -7.47 1.67
N ALA A 26 -24.98 -8.15 2.80
CA ALA A 26 -24.97 -7.53 4.11
C ALA A 26 -23.78 -6.58 4.20
N VAL A 27 -24.02 -5.29 4.01
CA VAL A 27 -23.15 -4.28 4.61
C VAL A 27 -23.26 -4.44 6.12
N GLY A 28 -22.10 -4.50 6.76
CA GLY A 28 -21.85 -5.46 7.83
C GLY A 28 -22.34 -5.10 9.23
N ASP A 29 -22.08 -6.03 10.14
CA ASP A 29 -22.45 -5.95 11.56
C ASP A 29 -21.79 -4.76 12.28
N GLY A 30 -20.72 -4.18 11.73
CA GLY A 30 -19.99 -3.06 12.33
C GLY A 30 -20.70 -1.72 12.17
N THR A 31 -21.10 -1.37 10.94
CA THR A 31 -21.81 -0.11 10.63
C THR A 31 -23.33 -0.27 10.52
N GLY A 32 -23.82 -1.51 10.58
CA GLY A 32 -25.22 -1.88 10.50
C GLY A 32 -25.64 -2.22 9.06
N PRO A 33 -26.80 -2.89 8.90
CA PRO A 33 -27.29 -3.32 7.60
C PRO A 33 -27.52 -2.12 6.67
N ALA A 34 -27.27 -2.33 5.37
CA ALA A 34 -27.62 -1.36 4.33
C ALA A 34 -29.13 -1.10 4.34
N ALA A 35 -29.50 0.18 4.46
CA ALA A 35 -30.86 0.66 4.28
C ALA A 35 -31.14 0.97 2.79
N TYR A 36 -30.09 1.29 2.05
CA TYR A 36 -30.12 1.52 0.61
C TYR A 36 -28.83 1.01 -0.02
N THR A 37 -28.96 0.38 -1.19
CA THR A 37 -27.87 -0.16 -1.98
C THR A 37 -28.09 0.21 -3.44
N ASN A 38 -27.05 0.74 -4.07
CA ASN A 38 -26.98 0.94 -5.50
C ASN A 38 -25.74 0.21 -6.03
N SER A 39 -25.89 -0.59 -7.07
CA SER A 39 -24.78 -1.36 -7.64
C SER A 39 -24.76 -1.31 -9.16
N MET A 40 -23.56 -1.45 -9.71
CA MET A 40 -23.33 -1.51 -11.15
C MET A 40 -22.18 -2.45 -11.48
N THR A 41 -22.29 -3.17 -12.59
CA THR A 41 -21.17 -3.92 -13.17
C THR A 41 -20.35 -3.00 -14.05
N LEU A 42 -19.07 -2.84 -13.72
CA LEU A 42 -18.13 -2.00 -14.48
C LEU A 42 -17.39 -2.80 -15.54
N ALA A 43 -17.04 -4.06 -15.23
CA ALA A 43 -16.49 -5.04 -16.16
C ALA A 43 -16.87 -6.47 -15.72
N LYS A 44 -16.54 -7.48 -16.51
CA LYS A 44 -16.81 -8.88 -16.15
C LYS A 44 -16.11 -9.22 -14.83
N GLY A 45 -16.88 -9.53 -13.79
CA GLY A 45 -16.31 -9.84 -12.46
C GLY A 45 -15.79 -8.62 -11.70
N PHE A 46 -16.07 -7.40 -12.17
CA PHE A 46 -15.68 -6.17 -11.49
C PHE A 46 -16.92 -5.27 -11.29
N THR A 47 -17.32 -5.08 -10.04
CA THR A 47 -18.56 -4.38 -9.68
C THR A 47 -18.31 -3.24 -8.73
N TYR A 48 -19.11 -2.19 -8.85
CA TYR A 48 -19.20 -1.11 -7.90
C TYR A 48 -20.50 -1.21 -7.11
N GLN A 49 -20.44 -0.90 -5.82
CA GLN A 49 -21.58 -0.81 -4.93
C GLN A 49 -21.44 0.44 -4.05
N ASN A 50 -22.53 1.16 -3.85
CA ASN A 50 -22.66 2.24 -2.89
C ASN A 50 -23.81 1.94 -1.94
N ASP A 51 -23.53 2.06 -0.65
CA ASP A 51 -24.50 1.76 0.39
C ASP A 51 -24.67 2.91 1.36
N ILE A 52 -25.89 3.01 1.88
CA ILE A 52 -26.22 3.87 3.00
C ILE A 52 -26.72 2.98 4.13
N SER A 53 -26.02 2.99 5.25
CA SER A 53 -26.38 2.25 6.46
C SER A 53 -26.57 3.18 7.65
N TYR A 54 -27.14 2.64 8.72
CA TYR A 54 -27.34 3.35 9.98
C TYR A 54 -26.84 2.49 11.13
N THR A 55 -25.94 3.05 11.91
CA THR A 55 -25.51 2.41 13.15
C THR A 55 -26.65 2.21 14.15
N PRO A 56 -26.50 1.36 15.18
CA PRO A 56 -27.50 1.19 16.23
C PRO A 56 -27.94 2.49 16.91
N ALA A 57 -27.05 3.50 16.95
CA ALA A 57 -27.33 4.84 17.47
C ALA A 57 -28.04 5.78 16.45
N GLY A 58 -28.48 5.27 15.29
CA GLY A 58 -29.19 6.01 14.25
C GLY A 58 -28.35 6.97 13.42
N ARG A 59 -27.01 6.90 13.48
CA ARG A 59 -26.12 7.79 12.71
C ARG A 59 -25.81 7.16 11.35
N ARG A 60 -25.97 7.95 10.28
CA ARG A 60 -25.75 7.56 8.88
C ARG A 60 -24.26 7.25 8.63
N VAL A 61 -24.03 6.21 7.85
CA VAL A 61 -22.74 5.84 7.26
C VAL A 61 -22.96 5.63 5.77
N GLU A 62 -22.03 6.12 4.96
CA GLU A 62 -22.05 5.97 3.50
C GLU A 62 -20.75 5.33 3.05
N THR A 63 -20.87 4.28 2.24
CA THR A 63 -19.75 3.43 1.84
C THR A 63 -19.77 3.17 0.34
N PHE A 64 -18.59 2.87 -0.18
CA PHE A 64 -18.32 2.64 -1.58
C PHE A 64 -17.42 1.42 -1.68
N MET A 65 -17.81 0.46 -2.50
CA MET A 65 -17.12 -0.81 -2.63
C MET A 65 -16.84 -1.11 -4.10
N LEU A 66 -15.61 -1.51 -4.38
CA LEU A 66 -15.26 -2.20 -5.62
C LEU A 66 -14.97 -3.66 -5.27
N GLU A 67 -15.66 -4.58 -5.94
CA GLU A 67 -15.42 -6.01 -5.79
C GLU A 67 -14.84 -6.55 -7.10
N ASN A 68 -13.69 -7.20 -7.01
CA ASN A 68 -12.96 -7.80 -8.11
C ASN A 68 -12.90 -9.32 -7.92
N ALA A 69 -13.81 -10.03 -8.56
CA ALA A 69 -13.92 -11.48 -8.48
C ALA A 69 -12.68 -12.17 -9.06
N ALA A 70 -12.34 -13.33 -8.50
CA ALA A 70 -11.26 -14.16 -9.04
C ALA A 70 -11.51 -14.51 -10.53
N GLY A 71 -10.47 -14.34 -11.36
CA GLY A 71 -10.56 -14.54 -12.82
C GLY A 71 -11.21 -13.38 -13.59
N SER A 72 -11.49 -12.25 -12.94
CA SER A 72 -11.75 -10.97 -13.60
C SER A 72 -10.57 -10.57 -14.49
N PRO A 73 -10.80 -9.88 -15.64
CA PRO A 73 -9.71 -9.32 -16.44
C PRO A 73 -9.09 -8.06 -15.81
N VAL A 74 -9.66 -7.56 -14.71
CA VAL A 74 -9.14 -6.43 -13.95
C VAL A 74 -8.11 -6.94 -12.95
N TYR A 75 -6.92 -6.36 -12.96
CA TYR A 75 -5.84 -6.67 -12.03
C TYR A 75 -5.41 -5.40 -11.28
N PRO A 76 -5.04 -5.53 -9.99
CA PRO A 76 -4.52 -4.40 -9.22
C PRO A 76 -3.11 -4.03 -9.63
N ILE A 77 -2.82 -2.73 -9.56
CA ILE A 77 -1.48 -2.16 -9.62
C ILE A 77 -1.31 -1.20 -8.44
N VAL A 78 -0.07 -0.99 -8.00
CA VAL A 78 0.29 -0.03 -6.95
C VAL A 78 1.26 0.97 -7.57
N LEU A 79 1.00 2.27 -7.45
CA LEU A 79 1.83 3.30 -8.09
C LEU A 79 2.24 4.35 -7.06
N ALA A 80 3.48 4.81 -7.15
CA ALA A 80 4.00 5.91 -6.35
C ALA A 80 4.66 6.97 -7.24
N CYS A 81 3.84 7.75 -7.97
CA CYS A 81 4.25 8.88 -8.81
C CYS A 81 5.46 8.54 -9.74
N ASP A 82 6.18 9.56 -10.25
CA ASP A 82 7.52 9.36 -10.84
C ASP A 82 8.56 9.02 -9.76
N THR A 83 8.37 9.56 -8.56
CA THR A 83 9.20 9.31 -7.37
C THR A 83 8.32 9.22 -6.14
N ILE A 84 8.75 8.45 -5.13
CA ILE A 84 7.98 8.30 -3.89
C ILE A 84 7.98 9.58 -3.03
N TYR A 85 8.87 10.54 -3.30
CA TYR A 85 8.82 11.87 -2.69
C TYR A 85 7.84 12.76 -3.44
N GLY A 86 6.87 13.31 -2.71
CA GLY A 86 5.75 14.02 -3.29
C GLY A 86 4.62 13.07 -3.66
N GLY A 87 3.41 13.41 -3.22
CA GLY A 87 2.21 12.60 -3.47
C GLY A 87 1.42 13.11 -4.66
N MET A 88 0.57 12.25 -5.21
CA MET A 88 -0.48 12.59 -6.16
C MET A 88 -1.85 12.41 -5.49
N THR A 89 -2.82 13.24 -5.87
CA THR A 89 -4.24 12.93 -5.60
C THR A 89 -4.68 11.72 -6.43
N ILE A 90 -5.82 11.09 -6.09
CA ILE A 90 -6.34 9.97 -6.88
C ILE A 90 -6.59 10.36 -8.34
N THR A 91 -7.13 11.56 -8.57
CA THR A 91 -7.31 12.06 -9.94
C THR A 91 -5.97 12.17 -10.70
N GLN A 92 -4.90 12.60 -10.03
CA GLN A 92 -3.58 12.71 -10.65
C GLN A 92 -2.98 11.33 -10.95
N ILE A 93 -3.04 10.38 -10.01
CA ILE A 93 -2.49 9.04 -10.23
C ILE A 93 -3.24 8.27 -11.32
N ILE A 94 -4.56 8.47 -11.44
CA ILE A 94 -5.36 7.93 -12.55
C ILE A 94 -4.85 8.46 -13.90
N ASN A 95 -4.59 9.76 -14.00
CA ASN A 95 -4.08 10.37 -15.23
C ASN A 95 -2.65 9.90 -15.54
N TYR A 96 -1.81 9.74 -14.50
CA TYR A 96 -0.47 9.19 -14.62
C TYR A 96 -0.49 7.75 -15.16
N ALA A 97 -1.28 6.86 -14.55
CA ALA A 97 -1.45 5.49 -15.01
C ALA A 97 -1.94 5.42 -16.47
N ARG A 98 -2.90 6.28 -16.84
CA ARG A 98 -3.38 6.38 -18.23
C ARG A 98 -2.29 6.83 -19.20
N ALA A 99 -1.44 7.77 -18.80
CA ALA A 99 -0.31 8.22 -19.61
C ALA A 99 0.72 7.11 -19.83
N GLN A 100 0.84 6.16 -18.88
CA GLN A 100 1.65 4.95 -19.03
C GLN A 100 0.96 3.83 -19.83
N GLY A 101 -0.26 4.04 -20.31
CA GLY A 101 -0.99 3.09 -21.16
C GLY A 101 -1.98 2.19 -20.42
N TYR A 102 -2.16 2.35 -19.11
CA TYR A 102 -3.15 1.59 -18.36
C TYR A 102 -4.58 2.07 -18.64
N HIS A 103 -5.50 1.11 -18.74
CA HIS A 103 -6.94 1.40 -18.76
C HIS A 103 -7.51 1.33 -17.34
N VAL A 104 -7.53 2.47 -16.65
CA VAL A 104 -7.99 2.55 -15.26
C VAL A 104 -9.52 2.50 -15.17
N VAL A 105 -10.04 1.49 -14.46
CA VAL A 105 -11.46 1.25 -14.21
C VAL A 105 -11.91 1.59 -12.78
N GLY A 106 -10.96 1.78 -11.87
CA GLY A 106 -11.17 2.15 -10.48
C GLY A 106 -9.83 2.45 -9.80
N SER A 107 -9.87 3.20 -8.71
CA SER A 107 -8.71 3.53 -7.88
C SER A 107 -9.17 3.79 -6.46
N VAL A 108 -8.33 3.50 -5.49
CA VAL A 108 -8.49 3.91 -4.08
C VAL A 108 -7.14 4.42 -3.57
N ASN A 109 -7.14 5.19 -2.49
CA ASN A 109 -5.88 5.53 -1.81
C ASN A 109 -5.23 4.31 -1.15
N ALA A 110 -3.92 4.41 -0.88
CA ALA A 110 -3.10 3.30 -0.43
C ALA A 110 -2.43 3.59 0.92
N ASP A 111 -1.12 3.39 1.02
CA ASP A 111 -0.34 3.48 2.25
C ASP A 111 -0.44 4.86 2.93
N PHE A 112 -0.08 4.87 4.21
CA PHE A 112 0.19 6.09 4.96
C PHE A 112 1.39 6.80 4.37
N GLY A 113 1.42 8.12 4.54
CA GLY A 113 2.58 8.93 4.16
C GLY A 113 2.86 10.04 5.16
N TYR A 114 4.14 10.42 5.26
CA TYR A 114 4.53 11.55 6.09
C TYR A 114 3.89 12.84 5.58
N TRP A 115 3.33 13.65 6.47
CA TRP A 115 2.50 14.79 6.09
C TRP A 115 3.22 15.82 5.20
N ASP A 116 4.48 16.11 5.51
CA ASP A 116 5.24 17.16 4.82
C ASP A 116 5.87 16.69 3.51
N THR A 117 6.29 15.43 3.44
CA THR A 117 7.04 14.89 2.28
C THR A 117 6.21 13.98 1.39
N ARG A 118 5.10 13.43 1.93
CA ARG A 118 4.26 12.39 1.33
C ARG A 118 4.99 11.08 1.02
N ILE A 119 6.19 10.90 1.57
CA ILE A 119 6.93 9.63 1.46
C ILE A 119 6.09 8.54 2.15
N PRO A 120 5.88 7.38 1.51
CA PRO A 120 5.18 6.24 2.10
C PRO A 120 5.81 5.79 3.42
N CYS A 121 4.99 5.45 4.39
CA CYS A 121 5.45 4.91 5.67
C CYS A 121 5.95 3.48 5.52
N GLY A 122 5.22 2.64 4.81
CA GLY A 122 5.56 1.26 4.51
C GLY A 122 6.27 1.08 3.17
N MET A 123 6.31 -0.19 2.74
CA MET A 123 7.07 -0.58 1.56
C MET A 123 6.32 -0.28 0.26
N VAL A 124 7.06 -0.02 -0.80
CA VAL A 124 6.49 0.12 -2.15
C VAL A 124 7.24 -0.79 -3.10
N VAL A 125 6.50 -1.62 -3.82
CA VAL A 125 6.98 -2.35 -4.99
C VAL A 125 6.09 -2.03 -6.17
N GLU A 126 6.70 -1.53 -7.24
CA GLU A 126 6.03 -1.11 -8.47
C GLU A 126 6.60 -1.95 -9.62
N ASP A 127 5.78 -2.81 -10.22
CA ASP A 127 6.19 -3.75 -11.27
C ASP A 127 7.46 -4.58 -10.93
N GLY A 128 7.52 -5.09 -9.70
CA GLY A 128 8.66 -5.86 -9.18
C GLY A 128 9.84 -5.02 -8.69
N ILE A 129 9.85 -3.70 -8.95
CA ILE A 129 10.90 -2.79 -8.50
C ILE A 129 10.63 -2.36 -7.07
N TYR A 130 11.55 -2.71 -6.17
CA TYR A 130 11.50 -2.28 -4.78
C TYR A 130 11.91 -0.81 -4.68
N LYS A 131 10.97 0.04 -4.22
CA LYS A 131 11.10 1.51 -4.19
C LYS A 131 11.16 2.11 -2.80
N SER A 132 10.67 1.45 -1.75
CA SER A 132 10.67 2.00 -0.38
C SER A 132 10.62 0.90 0.68
N SER A 133 11.32 1.07 1.81
CA SER A 133 11.36 0.11 2.92
C SER A 133 10.11 0.03 3.79
N PRO A 134 9.86 -1.09 4.50
CA PRO A 134 8.64 -1.29 5.28
C PRO A 134 8.58 -0.51 6.61
N GLU A 135 9.72 -0.22 7.26
CA GLU A 135 9.77 0.55 8.52
C GLU A 135 8.85 0.01 9.63
N GLY A 136 8.73 -1.32 9.73
CA GLY A 136 7.85 -2.00 10.67
C GLY A 136 6.36 -1.94 10.34
N ASN A 137 5.97 -1.41 9.19
CA ASN A 137 4.58 -1.43 8.72
C ASN A 137 4.23 -2.79 8.10
N ASN A 138 2.93 -3.11 8.08
CA ASN A 138 2.44 -4.28 7.36
C ASN A 138 2.40 -4.02 5.85
N ALA A 139 2.20 -5.08 5.07
CA ALA A 139 2.09 -4.95 3.63
C ALA A 139 0.91 -5.75 3.06
N ILE A 140 0.37 -5.28 1.95
CA ILE A 140 -0.50 -6.04 1.06
C ILE A 140 0.18 -6.15 -0.31
N ALA A 141 0.23 -7.37 -0.81
CA ALA A 141 0.94 -7.73 -2.03
C ALA A 141 -0.03 -8.31 -3.06
N PHE A 142 0.26 -8.05 -4.33
CA PHE A 142 -0.48 -8.55 -5.48
C PHE A 142 0.48 -9.23 -6.46
N SER A 143 0.15 -10.46 -6.81
CA SER A 143 0.92 -11.34 -7.70
C SER A 143 -0.01 -11.98 -8.72
N GLU A 144 0.56 -12.69 -9.72
CA GLU A 144 -0.24 -13.53 -10.61
C GLU A 144 -1.06 -14.60 -9.86
N GLY A 145 -0.56 -15.05 -8.70
CA GLY A 145 -1.22 -16.03 -7.83
C GLY A 145 -2.35 -15.47 -6.97
N GLY A 146 -2.62 -14.16 -7.07
CA GLY A 146 -3.60 -13.44 -6.24
C GLY A 146 -2.94 -12.49 -5.25
N ALA A 147 -3.73 -12.02 -4.28
CA ALA A 147 -3.28 -11.12 -3.23
C ALA A 147 -3.03 -11.82 -1.90
N PHE A 148 -2.14 -11.27 -1.09
CA PHE A 148 -1.89 -11.73 0.27
C PHE A 148 -1.36 -10.60 1.15
N THR A 149 -1.48 -10.76 2.47
CA THR A 149 -0.98 -9.82 3.47
C THR A 149 0.31 -10.34 4.09
N SER A 150 1.23 -9.45 4.43
CA SER A 150 2.46 -9.75 5.16
C SER A 150 2.53 -8.91 6.44
N PHE A 151 2.77 -9.58 7.57
CA PHE A 151 2.82 -8.93 8.87
C PHE A 151 4.23 -8.46 9.18
N MET A 152 4.42 -7.13 9.22
CA MET A 152 5.69 -6.45 9.50
C MET A 152 6.91 -7.08 8.77
N PRO A 153 6.89 -7.20 7.42
CA PRO A 153 8.06 -7.66 6.69
C PRO A 153 9.23 -6.69 6.86
N GLU A 154 10.44 -7.19 6.64
CA GLU A 154 11.67 -6.39 6.60
C GLU A 154 12.51 -6.82 5.41
N VAL A 155 13.22 -5.88 4.77
CA VAL A 155 14.16 -6.19 3.69
C VAL A 155 15.55 -5.79 4.14
N ASN A 156 16.36 -6.79 4.44
CA ASN A 156 17.77 -6.55 4.78
C ASN A 156 18.54 -6.27 3.49
N ILE A 157 19.29 -5.18 3.47
CA ILE A 157 20.17 -4.79 2.38
C ILE A 157 21.60 -4.96 2.87
N THR A 158 22.41 -5.72 2.13
CA THR A 158 23.82 -5.91 2.43
C THR A 158 24.67 -5.47 1.25
N LEU A 159 25.59 -4.54 1.51
CA LEU A 159 26.61 -4.05 0.59
C LEU A 159 27.94 -4.74 0.94
N GLN A 160 28.33 -5.73 0.15
CA GLN A 160 29.62 -6.41 0.27
C GLN A 160 30.63 -5.72 -0.64
N ASN A 161 31.66 -5.09 -0.06
CA ASN A 161 32.81 -4.63 -0.81
C ASN A 161 33.70 -5.82 -1.14
N GLU A 162 33.73 -6.22 -2.41
CA GLU A 162 34.49 -7.37 -2.89
C GLU A 162 35.99 -7.07 -2.98
N THR A 163 36.36 -5.79 -3.14
CA THR A 163 37.76 -5.36 -3.18
C THR A 163 38.39 -5.36 -1.80
N ALA A 164 37.69 -4.77 -0.81
CA ALA A 164 38.20 -4.62 0.55
C ALA A 164 37.93 -5.83 1.45
N GLY A 165 36.95 -6.69 1.10
CA GLY A 165 36.51 -7.81 1.94
C GLY A 165 35.64 -7.40 3.13
N GLU A 166 35.14 -6.16 3.14
CA GLU A 166 34.31 -5.57 4.20
C GLU A 166 32.83 -5.54 3.79
N SER A 167 31.92 -5.46 4.77
CA SER A 167 30.48 -5.36 4.48
C SER A 167 29.74 -4.37 5.37
N VAL A 168 28.65 -3.84 4.84
CA VAL A 168 27.72 -2.94 5.51
C VAL A 168 26.31 -3.49 5.33
N SER A 169 25.48 -3.44 6.38
CA SER A 169 24.07 -3.86 6.30
C SER A 169 23.14 -2.80 6.87
N LEU A 170 21.97 -2.66 6.26
CA LEU A 170 20.96 -1.68 6.62
C LEU A 170 19.56 -2.13 6.16
N THR A 171 18.54 -1.39 6.60
CA THR A 171 17.14 -1.62 6.24
C THR A 171 16.45 -0.40 5.63
N HIS A 172 16.86 0.81 6.03
CA HIS A 172 16.27 2.04 5.49
C HIS A 172 16.60 2.23 4.01
N TYR A 173 15.57 2.21 3.18
CA TYR A 173 15.68 2.43 1.75
C TYR A 173 14.63 3.42 1.29
N ASN A 174 15.10 4.53 0.69
CA ASN A 174 14.26 5.64 0.25
C ASN A 174 13.35 6.17 1.38
N LYS A 175 13.95 6.47 2.53
CA LYS A 175 13.27 7.06 3.69
C LYS A 175 13.95 8.34 4.13
N THR A 176 13.25 9.20 4.87
CA THR A 176 13.83 10.43 5.41
C THR A 176 14.94 10.09 6.41
N ARG A 177 16.18 10.49 6.12
CA ARG A 177 17.30 10.29 7.05
C ARG A 177 17.05 11.06 8.34
N SER A 178 17.25 10.41 9.47
CA SER A 178 17.29 11.05 10.79
C SER A 178 18.68 10.92 11.40
N ASP A 179 19.04 11.86 12.28
CA ASP A 179 20.38 11.95 12.87
C ASP A 179 20.78 10.70 13.67
N GLY A 180 19.81 10.06 14.32
CA GLY A 180 20.00 8.82 15.08
C GLY A 180 19.48 7.56 14.38
N GLY A 181 19.09 7.66 13.11
CA GLY A 181 18.44 6.56 12.39
C GLY A 181 19.41 5.55 11.76
N GLY A 182 20.71 5.77 11.86
CA GLY A 182 21.72 4.89 11.28
C GLY A 182 21.91 5.10 9.78
N LEU A 183 22.01 3.99 9.04
CA LEU A 183 22.34 3.96 7.61
C LEU A 183 21.09 4.04 6.73
N TYR A 184 21.18 4.79 5.64
CA TYR A 184 20.12 4.95 4.63
C TYR A 184 20.69 4.74 3.24
N LEU A 185 19.94 4.04 2.39
CA LEU A 185 20.23 3.92 0.96
C LEU A 185 19.16 4.66 0.15
N TYR A 186 19.60 5.47 -0.81
CA TYR A 186 18.72 6.19 -1.73
C TYR A 186 18.91 5.73 -3.17
N SER A 187 17.82 5.63 -3.93
CA SER A 187 17.80 5.46 -5.39
C SER A 187 17.09 6.63 -6.06
N GLU A 188 17.11 6.68 -7.40
CA GLU A 188 16.41 7.71 -8.16
C GLU A 188 14.89 7.74 -7.92
N ASP A 189 14.30 6.61 -7.51
CA ASP A 189 12.88 6.50 -7.13
C ASP A 189 12.54 7.35 -5.91
N PHE A 190 13.52 7.73 -5.09
CA PHE A 190 13.27 8.60 -3.95
C PHE A 190 12.82 9.99 -4.40
N SER A 191 13.63 10.67 -5.22
CA SER A 191 13.42 12.08 -5.57
C SER A 191 14.34 12.45 -6.73
N THR A 192 13.78 13.10 -7.75
CA THR A 192 14.54 13.61 -8.90
C THR A 192 15.45 14.79 -8.56
N VAL A 193 15.31 15.36 -7.36
CA VAL A 193 16.05 16.55 -6.94
C VAL A 193 17.32 16.17 -6.19
N SER A 194 17.19 15.37 -5.14
CA SER A 194 18.29 15.02 -4.22
C SER A 194 17.84 14.01 -3.15
N THR A 195 18.77 13.61 -2.28
CA THR A 195 18.54 12.85 -1.03
C THR A 195 17.68 13.57 0.00
N ARG A 196 17.43 14.88 -0.16
CA ARG A 196 16.57 15.71 0.73
C ARG A 196 16.99 15.66 2.21
N THR A 197 18.25 15.29 2.48
CA THR A 197 18.82 15.29 3.82
C THR A 197 18.93 16.75 4.32
N THR A 198 18.96 16.95 5.63
CA THR A 198 18.91 18.30 6.25
C THR A 198 20.06 18.58 7.21
N THR A 199 20.85 17.56 7.53
CA THR A 199 21.97 17.62 8.47
C THR A 199 23.26 17.17 7.79
N ASP A 200 24.39 17.45 8.41
CA ASP A 200 25.69 17.01 7.90
C ASP A 200 25.82 15.48 8.02
N GLY A 201 26.64 14.90 7.14
CA GLY A 201 26.83 13.47 7.04
C GLY A 201 27.73 13.11 5.87
N TRP A 202 28.16 11.86 5.83
CA TRP A 202 28.94 11.31 4.73
C TRP A 202 28.04 10.64 3.69
N PHE A 203 28.54 10.50 2.45
CA PHE A 203 27.85 9.88 1.34
C PHE A 203 28.80 9.00 0.53
N VAL A 204 28.34 7.80 0.17
CA VAL A 204 28.98 6.93 -0.81
C VAL A 204 28.03 6.79 -2.00
N ARG A 205 28.47 7.26 -3.17
CA ARG A 205 27.75 7.09 -4.43
C ARG A 205 28.20 5.81 -5.09
N PHE A 206 27.24 4.95 -5.38
CA PHE A 206 27.42 3.77 -6.19
C PHE A 206 26.81 3.98 -7.57
N LYS A 207 27.54 3.63 -8.61
CA LYS A 207 27.00 3.45 -9.96
C LYS A 207 26.48 2.02 -10.10
N VAL A 208 25.24 1.88 -10.56
CA VAL A 208 24.66 0.56 -10.89
C VAL A 208 25.30 0.06 -12.18
N LEU A 209 25.81 -1.16 -12.16
CA LEU A 209 26.38 -1.81 -13.34
C LEU A 209 25.46 -2.89 -13.90
N GLU A 210 24.78 -3.62 -13.01
CA GLU A 210 23.87 -4.71 -13.36
C GLU A 210 22.85 -4.93 -12.24
N GLY A 211 21.63 -5.31 -12.64
CA GLY A 211 20.53 -5.62 -11.75
C GLY A 211 19.65 -4.42 -11.41
N GLU A 212 18.53 -4.71 -10.76
CA GLU A 212 17.54 -3.74 -10.30
C GLU A 212 17.17 -4.05 -8.84
N MET A 213 16.71 -3.03 -8.12
CA MET A 213 16.28 -3.20 -6.74
C MET A 213 15.02 -4.07 -6.70
N SER A 214 15.09 -5.15 -5.93
CA SER A 214 13.96 -6.05 -5.66
C SER A 214 13.98 -6.42 -4.17
N VAL A 215 12.88 -6.99 -3.67
CA VAL A 215 12.78 -7.37 -2.25
C VAL A 215 13.68 -8.57 -1.88
N SER A 216 14.04 -9.39 -2.87
CA SER A 216 14.99 -10.50 -2.73
C SER A 216 15.79 -10.65 -4.03
N GLY A 217 17.01 -10.12 -4.06
CA GLY A 217 17.80 -10.07 -5.28
C GLY A 217 19.24 -9.64 -5.06
N ARG A 218 19.94 -9.43 -6.18
CA ARG A 218 21.35 -9.07 -6.20
C ARG A 218 21.62 -8.02 -7.28
N MET A 219 22.48 -7.07 -6.99
CA MET A 219 22.99 -6.08 -7.94
C MET A 219 24.51 -6.00 -7.87
N THR A 220 25.12 -5.57 -8.98
CA THR A 220 26.56 -5.28 -9.05
C THR A 220 26.75 -3.78 -9.20
N LEU A 221 27.57 -3.21 -8.32
CA LEU A 221 27.81 -1.78 -8.20
C LEU A 221 29.31 -1.45 -8.29
N GLU A 222 29.61 -0.19 -8.60
CA GLU A 222 30.94 0.39 -8.47
C GLU A 222 30.88 1.68 -7.64
N VAL A 223 31.80 1.85 -6.70
CA VAL A 223 31.90 3.09 -5.93
C VAL A 223 32.40 4.21 -6.86
N ALA A 224 31.53 5.16 -7.14
CA ALA A 224 31.82 6.26 -8.06
C ALA A 224 32.39 7.49 -7.34
N GLU A 225 31.95 7.74 -6.11
CA GLU A 225 32.30 8.95 -5.37
C GLU A 225 32.14 8.70 -3.85
N LEU A 226 33.05 9.28 -3.06
CA LEU A 226 32.93 9.39 -1.61
C LEU A 226 32.95 10.86 -1.22
N ILE A 227 32.02 11.26 -0.34
CA ILE A 227 31.87 12.63 0.13
C ILE A 227 31.81 12.59 1.66
N ASP A 228 32.67 13.38 2.30
CA ASP A 228 32.79 13.47 3.76
C ASP A 228 32.76 14.95 4.19
N GLY A 229 32.02 15.28 5.24
CA GLY A 229 31.91 16.63 5.81
C GLY A 229 30.57 17.35 5.56
N GLN A 230 30.61 18.70 5.55
CA GLN A 230 29.42 19.56 5.58
C GLN A 230 28.66 19.58 4.24
N TYR A 231 27.88 18.54 4.01
CA TYR A 231 26.94 18.46 2.90
C TYR A 231 25.57 18.06 3.42
N ASN A 232 24.57 18.92 3.18
CA ASN A 232 23.22 18.66 3.66
C ASN A 232 22.39 17.82 2.68
N SER A 233 22.61 17.86 1.35
CA SER A 233 21.81 17.09 0.38
C SER A 233 22.55 16.84 -0.94
N LEU A 234 22.38 15.65 -1.52
CA LEU A 234 23.11 15.20 -2.71
C LEU A 234 22.14 14.84 -3.85
N VAL A 235 22.44 15.25 -5.09
CA VAL A 235 21.70 14.78 -6.26
C VAL A 235 21.95 13.28 -6.44
N ILE A 236 20.89 12.47 -6.47
CA ILE A 236 21.00 11.01 -6.57
C ILE A 236 21.45 10.64 -7.99
N GLY A 237 20.72 11.10 -9.01
CA GLY A 237 21.05 10.86 -10.40
C GLY A 237 20.65 9.46 -10.87
N LYS A 238 20.44 9.35 -12.18
CA LYS A 238 20.02 8.11 -12.82
C LYS A 238 21.06 7.00 -12.66
N ASP A 239 20.60 5.76 -12.47
CA ASP A 239 21.44 4.55 -12.34
C ASP A 239 22.48 4.66 -11.21
N ASN A 240 22.15 5.41 -10.15
CA ASN A 240 22.99 5.57 -8.96
C ASN A 240 22.23 5.21 -7.68
N LEU A 241 22.98 4.75 -6.69
CA LEU A 241 22.53 4.59 -5.31
C LEU A 241 23.40 5.42 -4.38
N ILE A 242 22.84 6.00 -3.32
CA ILE A 242 23.58 6.78 -2.32
C ILE A 242 23.43 6.12 -0.94
N LEU A 243 24.50 5.57 -0.38
CA LEU A 243 24.55 5.19 1.03
C LEU A 243 24.97 6.40 1.85
N THR A 244 24.32 6.64 2.97
CA THR A 244 24.64 7.76 3.85
C THR A 244 24.24 7.50 5.30
N ALA A 245 24.94 8.16 6.21
CA ALA A 245 24.51 8.37 7.59
C ALA A 245 24.74 9.83 7.97
N ALA A 246 24.01 10.30 8.98
CA ALA A 246 24.30 11.60 9.59
C ALA A 246 25.57 11.51 10.45
N ASP A 247 26.33 12.60 10.60
CA ASP A 247 27.52 12.61 11.46
C ASP A 247 27.19 12.23 12.91
N ALA A 248 26.01 12.67 13.38
CA ALA A 248 25.49 12.38 14.71
C ALA A 248 25.19 10.88 14.97
N SER A 249 25.18 10.05 13.92
CA SER A 249 25.02 8.60 14.06
C SER A 249 26.30 7.88 14.50
N GLU A 250 27.46 8.57 14.44
CA GLU A 250 28.78 8.02 14.78
C GLU A 250 29.20 6.81 13.91
N LEU A 251 28.65 6.69 12.69
CA LEU A 251 28.90 5.58 11.76
C LEU A 251 30.01 5.83 10.72
N GLN A 252 31.01 6.65 11.06
CA GLN A 252 32.12 6.95 10.14
C GLN A 252 32.88 5.69 9.69
N SER A 253 33.00 4.69 10.57
CA SER A 253 33.66 3.42 10.25
C SER A 253 32.97 2.64 9.12
N GLU A 254 31.68 2.88 8.85
CA GLU A 254 30.96 2.26 7.74
C GLU A 254 31.34 2.89 6.39
N PHE A 255 31.60 4.19 6.39
CA PHE A 255 32.09 4.94 5.22
C PHE A 255 33.51 4.52 4.82
N GLU A 256 34.38 4.32 5.81
CA GLU A 256 35.80 3.94 5.63
C GLU A 256 35.99 2.55 4.99
N LYS A 257 34.92 1.75 4.88
CA LYS A 257 34.92 0.44 4.21
C LYS A 257 34.94 0.54 2.68
N PHE A 258 34.86 1.74 2.11
CA PHE A 258 34.78 1.96 0.67
C PHE A 258 35.92 2.85 0.15
N SER A 259 36.30 2.62 -1.10
CA SER A 259 37.20 3.47 -1.89
C SER A 259 36.68 3.60 -3.32
N VAL A 260 36.94 4.74 -3.96
CA VAL A 260 36.52 4.97 -5.36
C VAL A 260 37.09 3.87 -6.26
N GLY A 261 36.23 3.29 -7.09
CA GLY A 261 36.55 2.18 -7.99
C GLY A 261 36.30 0.79 -7.40
N ASP A 262 35.93 0.68 -6.13
CA ASP A 262 35.62 -0.61 -5.52
C ASP A 262 34.40 -1.28 -6.15
N ARG A 263 34.46 -2.60 -6.27
CA ARG A 263 33.33 -3.42 -6.72
C ARG A 263 32.52 -3.86 -5.51
N VAL A 264 31.21 -3.61 -5.58
CA VAL A 264 30.30 -3.87 -4.47
C VAL A 264 29.15 -4.75 -4.97
N THR A 265 28.92 -5.86 -4.27
CA THR A 265 27.70 -6.64 -4.41
C THR A 265 26.65 -6.09 -3.45
N LEU A 266 25.50 -5.65 -3.97
CA LEU A 266 24.31 -5.41 -3.15
C LEU A 266 23.45 -6.67 -3.17
N THR A 267 23.03 -7.15 -1.99
CA THR A 267 22.04 -8.23 -1.86
C THR A 267 20.86 -7.73 -1.03
N THR A 268 19.65 -8.06 -1.44
CA THR A 268 18.43 -7.86 -0.66
C THR A 268 17.85 -9.20 -0.23
N ALA A 269 17.34 -9.26 0.99
CA ALA A 269 16.67 -10.44 1.53
C ALA A 269 15.45 -10.04 2.36
N CYS A 270 14.25 -10.33 1.84
CA CYS A 270 13.01 -10.12 2.57
C CYS A 270 12.77 -11.24 3.60
N THR A 271 12.29 -10.87 4.79
CA THR A 271 11.93 -11.83 5.84
C THR A 271 10.69 -12.65 5.52
N ASP A 272 9.85 -12.17 4.60
CA ASP A 272 8.73 -12.91 4.03
C ASP A 272 9.00 -13.24 2.55
N GLU A 273 9.50 -14.44 2.29
CA GLU A 273 9.90 -14.90 0.96
C GLU A 273 8.75 -14.86 -0.06
N LYS A 274 7.48 -14.88 0.38
CA LYS A 274 6.33 -14.81 -0.52
C LYS A 274 6.29 -13.49 -1.28
N LEU A 275 6.77 -12.39 -0.67
CA LEU A 275 6.81 -11.06 -1.28
C LEU A 275 7.70 -11.01 -2.52
N ALA A 276 8.68 -11.92 -2.66
CA ALA A 276 9.51 -12.00 -3.86
C ALA A 276 8.74 -12.38 -5.13
N SER A 277 7.53 -12.94 -5.00
CA SER A 277 6.65 -13.28 -6.13
C SER A 277 5.68 -12.16 -6.52
N ALA A 278 5.62 -11.07 -5.74
CA ALA A 278 4.67 -10.00 -5.96
C ALA A 278 5.23 -8.95 -6.93
N GLN A 279 4.39 -8.55 -7.89
CA GLN A 279 4.70 -7.45 -8.81
C GLN A 279 4.34 -6.11 -8.19
N TRP A 280 3.33 -6.08 -7.31
CA TRP A 280 2.83 -4.85 -6.71
C TRP A 280 2.71 -5.03 -5.22
N ILE A 281 3.32 -4.15 -4.45
CA ILE A 281 3.23 -4.18 -2.99
C ILE A 281 3.01 -2.76 -2.49
N SER A 282 2.03 -2.60 -1.60
CA SER A 282 1.80 -1.40 -0.83
C SER A 282 2.01 -1.72 0.64
N GLY A 283 2.65 -0.79 1.36
CA GLY A 283 2.51 -0.69 2.79
C GLY A 283 1.05 -0.52 3.17
N CYS A 284 0.71 -0.96 4.37
CA CYS A 284 -0.58 -0.72 4.99
C CYS A 284 -0.40 -0.57 6.51
N GLY A 285 -1.44 -0.06 7.16
CA GLY A 285 -1.45 0.07 8.61
C GLY A 285 -1.77 -1.27 9.26
N ASN A 286 -2.87 -1.32 10.00
CA ASN A 286 -3.25 -2.53 10.73
C ASN A 286 -3.75 -3.62 9.78
N ILE A 287 -3.29 -4.85 9.96
CA ILE A 287 -4.03 -6.04 9.50
C ILE A 287 -5.25 -6.18 10.43
N LEU A 288 -6.43 -5.97 9.87
CA LEU A 288 -7.69 -5.98 10.61
C LEU A 288 -8.24 -7.39 10.79
N VAL A 289 -8.13 -8.20 9.73
CA VAL A 289 -8.70 -9.53 9.66
C VAL A 289 -7.64 -10.49 9.15
N SER A 290 -7.54 -11.65 9.79
CA SER A 290 -6.71 -12.76 9.36
C SER A 290 -7.46 -14.06 9.64
N GLU A 291 -7.44 -14.99 8.68
CA GLU A 291 -8.16 -16.26 8.74
C GLU A 291 -9.65 -16.12 9.12
N GLY A 292 -10.29 -15.03 8.69
CA GLY A 292 -11.71 -14.74 8.92
C GLY A 292 -12.07 -14.19 10.31
N GLY A 293 -11.07 -13.91 11.16
CA GLY A 293 -11.24 -13.31 12.48
C GLY A 293 -10.49 -11.99 12.64
N VAL A 294 -10.88 -11.19 13.63
CA VAL A 294 -10.14 -9.97 14.00
C VAL A 294 -8.72 -10.34 14.43
N PHE A 295 -7.72 -9.67 13.86
CA PHE A 295 -6.31 -9.99 14.07
C PHE A 295 -5.62 -8.95 14.95
N HIS A 296 -5.03 -9.41 16.07
CA HIS A 296 -4.19 -8.62 16.99
C HIS A 296 -4.63 -7.17 17.23
N SER A 297 -5.89 -6.98 17.64
CA SER A 297 -6.44 -5.64 17.87
C SER A 297 -5.72 -4.84 18.95
N GLU A 298 -5.02 -5.53 19.86
CA GLU A 298 -4.14 -4.95 20.88
C GLU A 298 -2.85 -4.34 20.31
N TRP A 299 -2.49 -4.68 19.08
CA TRP A 299 -1.33 -4.13 18.36
C TRP A 299 -1.73 -3.06 17.34
N TRP A 300 -3.03 -2.77 17.21
CA TRP A 300 -3.47 -1.71 16.32
C TRP A 300 -2.98 -0.36 16.80
N ASP A 301 -2.63 0.51 15.86
CA ASP A 301 -2.28 1.90 16.17
C ASP A 301 -3.45 2.59 16.90
N SER A 302 -3.26 2.76 18.21
CA SER A 302 -4.24 3.36 19.12
C SER A 302 -4.64 4.78 18.72
N THR A 303 -3.78 5.52 18.01
CA THR A 303 -4.01 6.92 17.62
C THR A 303 -5.06 7.06 16.51
N ILE A 304 -5.38 5.97 15.80
CA ILE A 304 -6.34 5.96 14.69
C ILE A 304 -7.53 5.02 14.94
N THR A 305 -7.80 4.62 16.17
CA THR A 305 -8.90 3.69 16.51
C THR A 305 -10.28 4.34 16.47
N ASP A 306 -10.35 5.66 16.69
CA ASP A 306 -11.59 6.45 16.74
C ASP A 306 -12.35 6.54 15.40
N VAL A 307 -13.55 7.10 15.42
CA VAL A 307 -14.41 7.20 14.24
C VAL A 307 -13.82 8.13 13.17
N ASN A 308 -13.54 7.58 11.98
CA ASN A 308 -12.96 8.31 10.85
C ASN A 308 -13.48 7.79 9.50
N PRO A 309 -13.31 8.56 8.41
CA PRO A 309 -13.29 8.00 7.06
C PRO A 309 -12.23 6.91 6.96
N ARG A 310 -12.51 5.85 6.20
CA ARG A 310 -11.66 4.67 6.11
C ARG A 310 -11.50 4.19 4.68
N THR A 311 -10.34 3.63 4.42
CA THR A 311 -10.08 2.82 3.23
C THR A 311 -9.54 1.47 3.69
N ALA A 312 -10.04 0.39 3.13
CA ALA A 312 -9.61 -0.98 3.42
C ALA A 312 -9.53 -1.81 2.15
N ILE A 313 -8.64 -2.80 2.18
CA ILE A 313 -8.56 -3.82 1.15
C ILE A 313 -8.74 -5.18 1.81
N GLY A 314 -9.66 -5.98 1.28
CA GLY A 314 -10.02 -7.30 1.74
C GLY A 314 -9.79 -8.37 0.69
N ILE A 315 -9.55 -9.59 1.15
CA ILE A 315 -9.33 -10.78 0.34
C ILE A 315 -10.29 -11.85 0.82
N LYS A 316 -11.17 -12.35 -0.06
CA LYS A 316 -12.08 -13.47 0.22
C LYS A 316 -11.39 -14.80 -0.07
N ALA A 317 -11.95 -15.89 0.45
CA ALA A 317 -11.37 -17.23 0.34
C ALA A 317 -11.23 -17.75 -1.11
N ASP A 318 -12.04 -17.24 -2.04
CA ASP A 318 -11.97 -17.58 -3.46
C ASP A 318 -10.96 -16.72 -4.26
N GLY A 319 -10.27 -15.79 -3.60
CA GLY A 319 -9.34 -14.85 -4.24
C GLY A 319 -9.99 -13.53 -4.69
N THR A 320 -11.29 -13.35 -4.46
CA THR A 320 -11.98 -12.07 -4.72
C THR A 320 -11.39 -10.95 -3.85
N LEU A 321 -11.10 -9.81 -4.47
CA LEU A 321 -10.63 -8.60 -3.77
C LEU A 321 -11.79 -7.64 -3.51
N VAL A 322 -11.79 -7.04 -2.33
CA VAL A 322 -12.76 -6.02 -1.90
C VAL A 322 -11.99 -4.75 -1.58
N TYR A 323 -12.23 -3.68 -2.33
CA TYR A 323 -11.76 -2.34 -2.00
C TYR A 323 -12.92 -1.58 -1.39
N TYR A 324 -12.76 -1.12 -0.14
CA TYR A 324 -13.84 -0.56 0.64
C TYR A 324 -13.47 0.82 1.15
N VAL A 325 -14.24 1.80 0.73
CA VAL A 325 -14.09 3.22 1.08
C VAL A 325 -15.31 3.63 1.89
N MET A 326 -15.07 4.33 2.99
CA MET A 326 -16.12 4.83 3.87
C MET A 326 -15.93 6.31 4.09
N ASP A 327 -16.93 7.09 3.70
CA ASP A 327 -16.96 8.52 3.99
C ASP A 327 -17.05 8.75 5.50
N GLY A 328 -16.61 9.92 5.96
CA GLY A 328 -16.69 10.26 7.38
C GLY A 328 -16.50 11.75 7.64
N ARG A 329 -16.64 12.15 8.92
CA ARG A 329 -16.52 13.56 9.37
C ARG A 329 -17.49 14.53 8.69
N THR A 330 -18.59 14.03 8.13
CA THR A 330 -19.66 14.86 7.55
C THR A 330 -21.00 14.56 8.23
N THR A 331 -22.01 15.42 7.97
CA THR A 331 -23.39 15.12 8.38
C THR A 331 -24.00 13.97 7.57
N ALA A 332 -23.45 13.74 6.38
CA ALA A 332 -23.83 12.69 5.45
C ALA A 332 -23.25 11.33 5.87
N SER A 333 -22.02 11.27 6.36
CA SER A 333 -21.43 10.04 6.88
C SER A 333 -20.56 10.33 8.09
N ARG A 334 -20.78 9.55 9.14
CA ARG A 334 -19.96 9.65 10.36
C ARG A 334 -18.58 8.98 10.18
N GLY A 335 -18.50 7.92 9.38
CA GLY A 335 -17.35 7.00 9.34
C GLY A 335 -17.44 5.89 10.39
N SER A 336 -16.32 5.17 10.59
CA SER A 336 -16.24 4.00 11.48
C SER A 336 -14.98 3.99 12.35
N THR A 337 -15.07 3.28 13.48
CA THR A 337 -13.89 2.82 14.21
C THR A 337 -13.21 1.69 13.44
N LEU A 338 -11.96 1.38 13.77
CA LEU A 338 -11.27 0.22 13.18
C LEU A 338 -11.99 -1.11 13.49
N SER A 339 -12.55 -1.25 14.69
CA SER A 339 -13.30 -2.46 15.05
C SER A 339 -14.55 -2.62 14.19
N GLN A 340 -15.29 -1.54 13.94
CA GLN A 340 -16.46 -1.58 13.05
C GLN A 340 -16.05 -1.92 11.61
N LEU A 341 -14.97 -1.33 11.11
CA LEU A 341 -14.41 -1.65 9.80
C LEU A 341 -14.04 -3.14 9.71
N ALA A 342 -13.36 -3.70 10.70
CA ALA A 342 -13.00 -5.11 10.73
C ALA A 342 -14.24 -6.02 10.68
N GLN A 343 -15.30 -5.70 11.46
CA GLN A 343 -16.56 -6.45 11.42
C GLN A 343 -17.25 -6.35 10.06
N ASP A 344 -17.23 -5.19 9.42
CA ASP A 344 -17.76 -5.02 8.07
C ASP A 344 -17.00 -5.89 7.06
N MET A 345 -15.65 -5.90 7.11
CA MET A 345 -14.83 -6.74 6.22
C MET A 345 -15.12 -8.24 6.40
N ILE A 346 -15.27 -8.71 7.65
CA ILE A 346 -15.67 -10.09 7.95
C ILE A 346 -17.07 -10.38 7.40
N SER A 347 -18.03 -9.48 7.59
CA SER A 347 -19.41 -9.63 7.10
C SER A 347 -19.48 -9.73 5.58
N MET A 348 -18.58 -9.05 4.86
CA MET A 348 -18.42 -9.14 3.41
C MET A 348 -17.72 -10.42 2.94
N GLY A 349 -17.31 -11.30 3.87
CA GLY A 349 -16.68 -12.58 3.59
C GLY A 349 -15.16 -12.50 3.39
N CYS A 350 -14.53 -11.39 3.78
CA CYS A 350 -13.07 -11.27 3.72
C CYS A 350 -12.44 -12.15 4.80
N ILE A 351 -11.49 -13.01 4.40
CA ILE A 351 -10.69 -13.81 5.32
C ILE A 351 -9.38 -13.11 5.70
N TYR A 352 -8.93 -12.16 4.88
CA TYR A 352 -7.88 -11.21 5.21
C TYR A 352 -8.37 -9.80 4.91
N ALA A 353 -8.00 -8.82 5.73
CA ALA A 353 -8.26 -7.42 5.42
C ALA A 353 -7.24 -6.50 6.09
N VAL A 354 -6.87 -5.43 5.39
CA VAL A 354 -5.93 -4.42 5.87
C VAL A 354 -6.59 -3.05 5.88
N ASN A 355 -6.20 -2.22 6.85
CA ASN A 355 -6.53 -0.81 6.88
C ASN A 355 -5.49 -0.02 6.08
N MET A 356 -5.94 0.77 5.13
CA MET A 356 -5.14 1.72 4.37
C MET A 356 -5.19 3.11 5.04
N ASP A 357 -4.51 4.11 4.48
CA ASP A 357 -4.63 5.47 5.00
C ASP A 357 -6.09 5.94 4.96
N GLY A 358 -6.48 6.72 5.96
CA GLY A 358 -7.85 7.11 6.20
C GLY A 358 -8.04 8.63 6.27
N GLY A 359 -9.14 9.05 6.87
CA GLY A 359 -9.36 10.47 7.14
C GLY A 359 -9.50 11.29 5.86
N GLY A 360 -8.66 12.33 5.70
CA GLY A 360 -8.71 13.19 4.53
C GLY A 360 -8.13 12.54 3.26
N SER A 361 -7.44 11.40 3.40
CA SER A 361 -6.85 10.65 2.29
C SER A 361 -7.83 9.66 1.66
N THR A 362 -8.94 9.35 2.34
CA THR A 362 -9.95 8.40 1.87
C THR A 362 -10.62 8.90 0.60
N GLU A 363 -10.40 8.18 -0.51
CA GLU A 363 -10.96 8.45 -1.84
C GLU A 363 -11.04 7.18 -2.68
#